data_AF-A0A0K2GYR2-F1
#
_entry.id   AF-A0A0K2GYR2-F1
#
_cell.length_a   1.000
_cell.length_b   1.000
_cell.length_c   1.000
_cell.angle_alpha   90.00
_cell.angle_beta   90.00
_cell.angle_gamma   90.00
#
_symmetry.space_group_name_H-M   'P 1'
#
loop_
_entity.id
_entity.type
_entity.pdbx_description
1 polymer ?
#
loop_
_entity_poly.entity_id
_entity_poly.type
_entity_poly.pdbx_seq_one_letter_code
_entity_poly.pdbx_strand_id
1 'polypeptide(L)'
;MARLTLYRQALRAEARRESMSRRKEIAGEIAADARSRAPVVTGAYRGGIGVEANSDEVRVVDNDDDAIHKEYGTSDTPAHAALTNAAMQYGKYSGTRPRR
;
A
#
# COMPACT_ATOMS: atom_id res chain seq x y z
N MET A 1 12.83 -43.92 12.05
CA MET A 1 11.86 -42.81 11.88
C MET A 1 12.63 -41.50 11.84
N ALA A 2 12.39 -40.63 10.85
CA ALA A 2 13.03 -39.32 10.77
C ALA A 2 12.16 -38.26 11.49
N ARG A 3 12.79 -37.37 12.26
CA ARG A 3 12.15 -36.24 12.96
C ARG A 3 12.54 -34.95 12.26
N LEU A 4 11.55 -34.24 11.71
CA LEU A 4 11.72 -32.93 11.10
C LEU A 4 11.47 -31.82 12.14
N THR A 5 12.43 -30.92 12.31
CA THR A 5 12.30 -29.74 13.17
C THR A 5 12.12 -28.50 12.30
N LEU A 6 10.97 -27.84 12.41
CA LEU A 6 10.67 -26.63 11.65
C LEU A 6 11.02 -25.37 12.46
N TYR A 7 12.01 -24.62 11.98
CA TYR A 7 12.36 -23.32 12.54
C TYR A 7 11.46 -22.24 11.95
N ARG A 8 10.28 -22.03 12.57
CA ARG A 8 9.24 -21.13 12.05
C ARG A 8 9.73 -19.71 11.71
N GLN A 9 10.65 -19.16 12.50
CA GLN A 9 11.20 -17.82 12.23
C GLN A 9 12.07 -17.80 10.98
N ALA A 10 12.94 -18.79 10.80
CA ALA A 10 13.77 -18.94 9.60
C ALA A 10 12.89 -19.09 8.35
N LEU A 11 11.87 -19.97 8.42
CA LEU A 11 10.92 -20.19 7.32
C LEU A 11 10.14 -18.92 6.95
N ARG A 12 9.74 -18.10 7.93
CA ARG A 12 9.06 -16.83 7.66
C ARG A 12 9.99 -15.80 7.02
N ALA A 13 11.23 -15.72 7.48
CA ALA A 13 12.22 -14.80 6.91
C ALA A 13 12.52 -15.19 5.45
N GLU A 14 12.68 -16.48 5.18
CA GLU A 14 12.90 -17.02 3.84
C GLU A 14 11.70 -16.77 2.93
N ALA A 15 10.48 -17.10 3.36
CA ALA A 15 9.27 -16.83 2.60
C ALA A 15 9.07 -15.32 2.30
N ARG A 16 9.46 -14.43 3.23
CA ARG A 16 9.44 -12.98 2.97
C ARG A 16 10.43 -12.58 1.89
N ARG A 17 11.66 -13.08 1.94
CA ARG A 17 12.69 -12.80 0.93
C ARG A 17 12.28 -13.32 -0.44
N GLU A 18 11.83 -14.57 -0.53
CA GLU A 18 11.38 -15.18 -1.79
C GLU A 18 10.19 -14.45 -2.41
N SER A 19 9.24 -13.99 -1.57
CA SER A 19 8.08 -13.24 -2.04
C SER A 19 8.36 -11.77 -2.41
N MET A 20 9.59 -11.26 -2.26
CA MET A 20 9.90 -9.84 -2.47
C MET A 20 9.54 -9.34 -3.87
N SER A 21 9.89 -10.09 -4.92
CA SER A 21 9.60 -9.67 -6.30
C SER A 21 8.10 -9.48 -6.51
N ARG A 22 7.30 -10.48 -6.10
CA ARG A 22 5.85 -10.43 -6.26
C ARG A 22 5.21 -9.32 -5.43
N ARG A 23 5.72 -9.05 -4.23
CA ARG A 23 5.25 -7.93 -3.40
C ARG A 23 5.55 -6.57 -4.03
N LYS A 24 6.69 -6.40 -4.70
CA LYS A 24 7.01 -5.17 -5.46
C LYS A 24 6.08 -4.98 -6.65
N GLU A 25 5.77 -6.04 -7.39
CA GLU A 25 4.81 -6.01 -8.50
C GLU A 25 3.42 -5.57 -8.01
N ILE A 26 2.90 -6.22 -6.97
CA ILE A 26 1.60 -5.88 -6.38
C ILE A 26 1.60 -4.43 -5.87
N ALA A 27 2.69 -3.98 -5.23
CA ALA A 27 2.80 -2.59 -4.78
C ALA A 27 2.78 -1.60 -5.95
N GLY A 28 3.40 -1.95 -7.08
CA GLY A 28 3.35 -1.18 -8.32
C GLY A 28 1.93 -1.11 -8.91
N GLU A 29 1.21 -2.24 -8.93
CA GLU A 29 -0.19 -2.32 -9.36
C GLU A 29 -1.08 -1.41 -8.49
N ILE A 30 -0.94 -1.48 -7.16
CA ILE A 30 -1.67 -0.62 -6.23
C ILE A 30 -1.37 0.87 -6.47
N ALA A 31 -0.09 1.23 -6.64
CA ALA A 31 0.30 2.62 -6.88
C ALA A 31 -0.28 3.15 -8.20
N ALA A 32 -0.27 2.35 -9.26
CA ALA A 32 -0.87 2.70 -10.54
C ALA A 32 -2.39 2.91 -10.42
N ASP A 33 -3.08 1.99 -9.74
CA ASP A 33 -4.52 2.08 -9.50
C ASP A 33 -4.88 3.31 -8.67
N ALA A 34 -4.13 3.57 -7.58
CA ALA A 34 -4.34 4.74 -6.74
C ALA A 34 -4.17 6.04 -7.52
N ARG A 35 -3.10 6.16 -8.34
CA ARG A 35 -2.86 7.34 -9.19
C ARG A 35 -3.98 7.55 -10.22
N SER A 36 -4.52 6.47 -10.78
CA SER A 36 -5.62 6.58 -11.76
C SER A 36 -6.92 7.11 -11.14
N ARG A 37 -7.16 6.79 -9.85
CA ARG A 37 -8.35 7.20 -9.09
C ARG A 37 -8.19 8.57 -8.42
N ALA A 38 -6.96 9.05 -8.25
CA ALA A 38 -6.69 10.34 -7.64
C ALA A 38 -7.25 11.50 -8.51
N PRO A 39 -7.94 12.49 -7.89
CA PRO A 39 -8.47 13.66 -8.60
C PRO A 39 -7.38 14.46 -9.32
N VAL A 40 -7.68 15.03 -10.49
CA VAL A 40 -6.66 15.63 -11.37
C VAL A 40 -6.58 17.16 -11.27
N VAL A 41 -7.11 17.79 -10.21
CA VAL A 41 -7.33 19.25 -10.21
C VAL A 41 -6.04 20.06 -10.39
N THR A 42 -4.86 19.52 -10.08
CA THR A 42 -3.56 20.19 -10.32
C THR A 42 -2.37 19.26 -10.65
N GLY A 43 -2.57 17.96 -10.82
CA GLY A 43 -1.47 16.98 -10.96
C GLY A 43 -0.69 16.69 -9.66
N ALA A 44 -0.78 17.58 -8.65
CA ALA A 44 -0.19 17.44 -7.33
C ALA A 44 -0.77 16.28 -6.49
N TYR A 45 -1.87 15.66 -6.93
CA TYR A 45 -2.55 14.56 -6.24
C TYR A 45 -2.07 13.16 -6.67
N ARG A 46 -1.23 13.07 -7.72
CA ARG A 46 -0.66 11.80 -8.22
C ARG A 46 0.83 11.66 -7.91
N GLY A 47 1.50 12.77 -7.64
CA GLY A 47 2.96 12.86 -7.56
C GLY A 47 3.54 12.13 -6.36
N GLY A 48 2.88 12.22 -5.20
CA GLY A 48 3.36 11.62 -3.94
C GLY A 48 3.15 10.13 -3.83
N ILE A 49 2.26 9.53 -4.63
CA ILE A 49 1.97 8.10 -4.56
C ILE A 49 3.15 7.31 -5.16
N GLY A 50 3.74 6.41 -4.39
CA GLY A 50 4.90 5.63 -4.79
C GLY A 50 5.02 4.28 -4.11
N VAL A 51 6.12 3.59 -4.41
CA VAL A 51 6.49 2.32 -3.78
C VAL A 51 7.83 2.52 -3.08
N GLU A 52 7.87 2.22 -1.79
CA GLU A 52 9.10 2.13 -1.02
C GLU A 52 9.41 0.66 -0.76
N ALA A 53 10.65 0.25 -1.08
CA ALA A 53 11.10 -1.10 -0.84
C ALA A 53 12.45 -1.11 -0.14
N ASN A 54 12.49 -1.82 0.97
CA ASN A 54 13.64 -2.10 1.82
C ASN A 54 13.79 -3.63 1.93
N SER A 55 14.87 -4.12 2.55
CA SER A 55 15.36 -5.51 2.38
C SER A 55 14.29 -6.61 2.47
N ASP A 56 13.33 -6.49 3.39
CA ASP A 56 12.24 -7.45 3.56
C ASP A 56 10.84 -6.82 3.50
N GLU A 57 10.76 -5.51 3.25
CA GLU A 57 9.53 -4.73 3.36
C GLU A 57 9.24 -3.98 2.07
N VAL A 58 7.96 -3.95 1.70
CA VAL A 58 7.45 -3.20 0.55
C VAL A 58 6.23 -2.46 1.03
N ARG A 59 6.23 -1.14 0.83
CA ARG A 59 5.15 -0.22 1.19
C ARG A 59 4.69 0.51 -0.05
N VAL A 60 3.39 0.77 -0.11
CA VAL A 60 2.84 1.78 -1.00
C VAL A 60 2.59 3.01 -0.13
N VAL A 61 3.13 4.15 -0.54
CA VAL A 61 3.12 5.39 0.23
C VAL A 61 2.51 6.50 -0.59
N ASP A 62 1.97 7.51 0.09
CA ASP A 62 1.68 8.82 -0.48
C ASP A 62 2.44 9.86 0.34
N ASN A 63 3.47 10.44 -0.26
CA ASN A 63 4.40 11.36 0.38
C ASN A 63 4.05 12.84 0.11
N ASP A 64 2.84 13.12 -0.40
CA ASP A 64 2.38 14.50 -0.51
C ASP A 64 2.03 15.08 0.88
N ASP A 65 2.38 16.34 1.13
CA ASP A 65 2.14 17.01 2.43
C ASP A 65 0.64 17.01 2.84
N ASP A 66 -0.25 17.00 1.85
CA ASP A 66 -1.70 17.00 2.00
C ASP A 66 -2.34 15.61 1.81
N ALA A 67 -1.54 14.52 1.74
CA ALA A 67 -2.02 13.14 1.53
C ALA A 67 -3.15 12.74 2.49
N ILE A 68 -3.07 13.15 3.76
CA ILE A 68 -4.11 12.82 4.76
C ILE A 68 -5.47 13.44 4.41
N HIS A 69 -5.47 14.65 3.86
CA HIS A 69 -6.69 15.35 3.46
C HIS A 69 -7.27 14.75 2.16
N LYS A 70 -6.40 14.25 1.27
CA LYS A 70 -6.83 13.51 0.07
C LYS A 70 -7.54 12.21 0.45
N GLU A 71 -6.95 11.51 1.41
CA GLU A 71 -7.40 10.19 1.80
C GLU A 71 -8.67 10.23 2.65
N TYR A 72 -8.78 11.21 3.56
CA TYR A 72 -9.85 11.27 4.57
C TYR A 72 -10.77 12.50 4.47
N GLY A 73 -10.50 13.43 3.55
CA GLY A 73 -11.29 14.64 3.38
C GLY A 73 -10.96 15.72 4.42
N THR A 74 -11.64 16.84 4.30
CA THR A 74 -11.61 17.99 5.23
C THR A 74 -13.03 18.35 5.66
N SER A 75 -13.20 19.45 6.39
CA SER A 75 -14.54 20.03 6.66
C SER A 75 -15.32 20.35 5.39
N ASP A 76 -14.62 20.70 4.32
CA ASP A 76 -15.21 21.30 3.11
C ASP A 76 -15.02 20.45 1.85
N THR A 77 -14.34 19.31 1.95
CA THR A 77 -14.03 18.43 0.81
C THR A 77 -14.18 16.95 1.20
N PRO A 78 -14.89 16.14 0.41
CA PRO A 78 -15.09 14.72 0.71
C PRO A 78 -13.78 13.92 0.62
N ALA A 79 -13.74 12.79 1.34
CA ALA A 79 -12.65 11.82 1.25
C ALA A 79 -12.63 11.13 -0.13
N HIS A 80 -11.46 11.08 -0.76
CA HIS A 80 -11.28 10.29 -1.99
C HIS A 80 -10.81 8.86 -1.70
N ALA A 81 -10.08 8.69 -0.60
CA ALA A 81 -9.56 7.40 -0.14
C ALA A 81 -8.88 6.58 -1.26
N ALA A 82 -8.15 7.25 -2.15
CA ALA A 82 -7.68 6.67 -3.40
C ALA A 82 -6.70 5.54 -3.13
N LEU A 83 -5.78 5.73 -2.19
CA LEU A 83 -4.75 4.74 -1.86
C LEU A 83 -5.33 3.56 -1.09
N THR A 84 -6.18 3.82 -0.09
CA THR A 84 -6.86 2.78 0.71
C THR A 84 -7.77 1.94 -0.16
N ASN A 85 -8.58 2.57 -1.01
CA ASN A 85 -9.50 1.84 -1.89
C ASN A 85 -8.75 1.01 -2.94
N ALA A 86 -7.62 1.51 -3.47
CA ALA A 86 -6.76 0.72 -4.34
C ALA A 86 -6.16 -0.47 -3.57
N ALA A 87 -5.49 -0.24 -2.44
CA ALA A 87 -4.83 -1.28 -1.66
C ALA A 87 -5.78 -2.38 -1.17
N MET A 88 -7.03 -2.03 -0.82
CA MET A 88 -8.07 -2.96 -0.38
C MET A 88 -8.45 -4.02 -1.44
N GLN A 89 -8.18 -3.79 -2.72
CA GLN A 89 -8.45 -4.78 -3.77
C GLN A 89 -7.40 -5.90 -3.81
N TYR A 90 -6.20 -5.62 -3.31
CA TYR A 90 -5.05 -6.53 -3.39
C TYR A 90 -4.75 -7.23 -2.06
N GLY A 91 -5.46 -6.90 -0.99
CA GLY A 91 -5.18 -7.47 0.32
C GLY A 91 -6.17 -7.10 1.40
N LYS A 92 -5.82 -7.46 2.64
CA LYS A 92 -6.61 -7.12 3.83
C LYS A 92 -6.21 -5.74 4.33
N TYR A 93 -7.19 -4.91 4.62
CA TYR A 93 -7.01 -3.61 5.25
C TYR A 93 -7.52 -3.62 6.69
N SER A 94 -6.72 -3.08 7.61
CA SER A 94 -7.05 -2.97 9.05
C SER A 94 -6.91 -1.54 9.59
N GLY A 95 -6.76 -0.54 8.72
CA GLY A 95 -6.64 0.86 9.12
C GLY A 95 -7.98 1.56 9.28
N THR A 96 -7.92 2.87 9.52
CA THR A 96 -9.08 3.74 9.64
C THR A 96 -9.88 3.74 8.35
N ARG A 97 -11.16 3.39 8.42
CA ARG A 97 -12.06 3.47 7.27
C ARG A 97 -12.56 4.91 7.10
N PRO A 98 -12.48 5.49 5.89
CA PRO A 98 -13.11 6.77 5.59
C PRO A 98 -14.61 6.72 5.93
N ARG A 99 -15.15 7.80 6.48
CA ARG A 99 -16.58 7.92 6.79
C ARG A 99 -17.36 8.02 5.47
N ARG A 100 -18.47 7.29 5.36
CA ARG A 100 -19.39 7.38 4.21
C ARG A 100 -20.17 8.68 4.22
#